data_AF-A0A2G9T7A1-F1
#
_entry.id   AF-A0A2G9T7A1-F1
#
_cell.length_a   1.000
_cell.length_b   1.000
_cell.length_c   1.000
_cell.angle_alpha   90.00
_cell.angle_beta   90.00
_cell.angle_gamma   90.00
#
_symmetry.space_group_name_H-M   'P 1'
#
loop_
_entity.id
_entity.type
_entity.pdbx_description
1 polymer ?
#
loop_
_entity_poly.entity_id
_entity_poly.type
_entity_poly.pdbx_seq_one_letter_code
_entity_poly.pdbx_strand_id
1 'polypeptide(L)'
;FDRVKVSSLSGCYSHVGRIGGEQVLSLGNGCGASYIAAHEIGHLLGFIHTHSRYDRDDYVKVVWEYIEKSAKVFLSLPWWLPD
;
A
#
# COMPACT_ATOMS: atom_id res chain seq x y z
N PHE A 1 16.99 9.93 -14.48
CA PHE A 1 15.84 10.75 -14.06
C PHE A 1 14.81 9.85 -13.44
N ASP A 2 14.26 10.27 -12.32
CA ASP A 2 13.21 9.50 -11.65
C ASP A 2 11.86 9.79 -12.29
N ARG A 3 11.03 8.76 -12.40
CA ARG A 3 9.70 8.88 -12.97
C ARG A 3 8.79 7.78 -12.48
N VAL A 4 7.49 8.06 -12.54
CA VAL A 4 6.44 7.08 -12.31
C VAL A 4 5.91 6.63 -13.66
N LYS A 5 5.85 5.31 -13.85
CA LYS A 5 5.22 4.70 -15.02
C LYS A 5 3.86 4.13 -14.61
N VAL A 6 2.80 4.82 -15.00
CA VAL A 6 1.44 4.31 -14.86
C VAL A 6 1.23 3.16 -15.84
N SER A 7 0.86 1.99 -15.34
CA SER A 7 0.69 0.77 -16.13
C SER A 7 -0.60 0.05 -15.76
N SER A 8 -1.20 -0.68 -16.70
CA SER A 8 -2.35 -1.55 -16.43
C SER A 8 -1.88 -2.99 -16.22
N LEU A 9 -1.25 -3.27 -15.08
CA LEU A 9 -0.83 -4.63 -14.69
C LEU A 9 -1.94 -5.33 -13.89
N SER A 10 -1.65 -6.49 -13.31
CA SER A 10 -2.60 -7.18 -12.43
C SER A 10 -2.69 -6.47 -11.08
N GLY A 11 -3.89 -5.99 -10.72
CA GLY A 11 -4.16 -5.34 -9.43
C GLY A 11 -3.83 -3.84 -9.39
N CYS A 12 -4.12 -3.26 -8.22
CA CYS A 12 -3.84 -1.87 -7.87
C CYS A 12 -2.70 -1.87 -6.87
N TYR A 13 -1.58 -1.21 -7.17
CA TYR A 13 -0.45 -1.10 -6.25
C TYR A 13 0.53 0.00 -6.66
N SER A 14 1.29 0.51 -5.69
CA SER A 14 2.53 1.25 -5.90
C SER A 14 3.55 0.92 -4.81
N HIS A 15 4.81 1.26 -5.04
CA HIS A 15 5.81 1.25 -3.97
C HIS A 15 5.52 2.34 -2.95
N VAL A 16 5.86 2.11 -1.69
CA VAL A 16 5.82 3.14 -0.65
C VAL A 16 7.01 4.10 -0.82
N GLY A 17 6.73 5.30 -1.30
CA GLY A 17 7.73 6.36 -1.48
C GLY A 17 8.60 6.21 -2.73
N ARG A 18 9.67 7.02 -2.78
CA ARG A 18 10.63 7.07 -3.89
C ARG A 18 11.65 5.94 -3.77
N ILE A 19 11.67 5.02 -4.74
CA ILE A 19 12.68 3.95 -4.82
C ILE A 19 13.88 4.31 -5.72
N GLY A 20 13.76 5.38 -6.51
CA GLY A 20 14.76 5.81 -7.49
C GLY A 20 14.63 5.12 -8.85
N GLY A 21 14.97 5.83 -9.93
CA GLY A 21 14.77 5.35 -11.30
C GLY A 21 13.31 5.39 -11.75
N GLU A 22 12.92 4.47 -12.63
CA GLU A 22 11.52 4.26 -13.01
C GLU A 22 10.84 3.34 -11.99
N GLN A 23 9.72 3.77 -11.42
CA GLN A 23 8.88 2.94 -10.56
C GLN A 23 7.45 2.85 -11.09
N VAL A 24 6.80 1.71 -10.87
CA VAL A 24 5.47 1.43 -11.42
C VAL A 24 4.37 1.90 -10.46
N LEU A 25 3.34 2.48 -11.04
CA LEU A 25 2.02 2.63 -10.44
C LEU A 25 1.06 1.76 -11.26
N SER A 26 0.60 0.64 -10.69
CA SER A 26 -0.35 -0.24 -11.36
C SER A 26 -1.77 0.23 -11.10
N LEU A 27 -2.49 0.57 -12.16
CA LEU A 27 -3.93 0.81 -12.17
C LEU A 27 -4.56 -0.17 -13.17
N GLY A 28 -4.63 -1.43 -12.76
CA GLY A 28 -5.19 -2.53 -13.56
C GLY A 28 -6.70 -2.49 -13.72
N ASN A 29 -7.25 -3.59 -14.24
CA ASN A 29 -8.69 -3.77 -14.35
C ASN A 29 -9.35 -3.69 -12.96
N GLY A 30 -10.38 -2.85 -12.82
CA GLY A 30 -11.05 -2.57 -11.53
C GLY A 30 -10.43 -1.41 -10.73
N CYS A 31 -9.28 -0.86 -11.12
CA CYS A 31 -8.61 0.23 -10.40
C CYS A 31 -8.95 1.64 -10.91
N GLY A 32 -9.88 1.76 -11.87
CA GLY A 32 -10.18 3.02 -12.57
C GLY A 32 -10.93 4.06 -11.74
N ALA A 33 -11.40 3.71 -10.54
CA ALA A 33 -12.07 4.66 -9.66
C ALA A 33 -11.05 5.65 -9.06
N SER A 34 -11.42 6.93 -9.01
CA SER A 34 -10.52 7.99 -8.55
C SER A 34 -10.00 7.79 -7.13
N TYR A 35 -10.81 7.21 -6.24
CA TYR A 35 -10.39 6.91 -4.87
C TYR A 35 -9.32 5.81 -4.78
N ILE A 36 -9.35 4.84 -5.72
CA ILE A 36 -8.32 3.79 -5.81
C ILE A 36 -7.02 4.41 -6.32
N ALA A 37 -7.09 5.20 -7.40
CA ALA A 37 -5.92 5.90 -7.92
C ALA A 37 -5.30 6.82 -6.85
N ALA A 38 -6.11 7.53 -6.08
CA ALA A 38 -5.65 8.38 -4.98
C ALA A 38 -4.98 7.57 -3.85
N HIS A 39 -5.50 6.39 -3.52
CA HIS A 39 -4.89 5.49 -2.54
C HIS A 39 -3.49 5.04 -2.98
N GLU A 40 -3.35 4.59 -4.23
CA GLU A 40 -2.04 4.15 -4.76
C GLU A 40 -1.05 5.29 -4.95
N ILE A 41 -1.53 6.48 -5.31
CA ILE A 41 -0.71 7.70 -5.28
C ILE A 41 -0.29 8.04 -3.84
N GLY A 42 -1.14 7.75 -2.86
CA GLY A 42 -0.78 7.86 -1.45
C GLY A 42 0.43 6.99 -1.08
N HIS A 43 0.42 5.72 -1.52
CA HIS A 43 1.59 4.84 -1.37
C HIS A 43 2.81 5.42 -2.07
N LEU A 44 2.68 5.83 -3.33
CA LEU A 44 3.76 6.50 -4.07
C LEU A 44 4.38 7.69 -3.32
N LEU A 45 3.57 8.48 -2.60
CA LEU A 45 4.03 9.61 -1.78
C LEU A 45 4.69 9.20 -0.46
N GLY A 46 4.57 7.93 -0.05
CA GLY A 46 5.14 7.38 1.18
C GLY A 46 4.13 7.14 2.29
N PHE A 47 2.82 7.22 2.02
CA PHE A 47 1.82 6.82 3.01
C PHE A 47 1.71 5.30 3.09
N ILE A 48 1.60 4.81 4.31
CA ILE A 48 1.27 3.41 4.61
C ILE A 48 -0.22 3.28 4.95
N HIS A 49 -0.70 2.05 4.99
CA HIS A 49 -2.04 1.76 5.48
C HIS A 49 -2.25 2.34 6.90
N THR A 50 -3.35 3.07 7.12
CA THR A 50 -3.61 3.78 8.39
C THR A 50 -3.65 2.85 9.60
N HIS A 51 -4.16 1.63 9.43
CA HIS A 51 -4.16 0.62 10.49
C HIS A 51 -2.76 0.08 10.82
N SER A 52 -1.71 0.51 10.13
CA SER A 52 -0.32 0.14 10.41
C SER A 52 0.43 1.22 11.20
N ARG A 53 -0.25 2.32 11.57
CA ARG A 53 0.34 3.35 12.45
C ARG A 53 0.79 2.75 13.78
N TYR A 54 1.84 3.35 14.35
CA TYR A 54 2.42 2.93 15.63
C TYR A 54 1.45 3.07 16.81
N ASP A 55 0.51 4.02 16.74
CA ASP A 55 -0.49 4.32 17.77
C ASP A 55 -1.85 3.67 17.50
N ARG A 56 -1.95 2.78 16.50
CA ARG A 56 -3.26 2.20 16.09
C ARG A 56 -4.00 1.52 17.23
N ASP A 57 -3.28 0.91 18.18
CA ASP A 57 -3.86 0.06 19.21
C ASP A 57 -4.62 0.90 20.27
N ASP A 58 -4.45 2.23 20.23
CA ASP A 58 -5.26 3.20 20.99
C ASP A 58 -6.64 3.45 20.35
N TYR A 59 -6.83 3.11 19.07
CA TYR A 59 -8.03 3.44 18.29
C TYR A 59 -8.77 2.21 17.74
N VAL A 60 -8.04 1.14 17.42
CA VAL A 60 -8.60 -0.07 16.80
C VAL A 60 -8.02 -1.34 17.43
N LYS A 61 -8.83 -2.41 17.48
CA LYS A 61 -8.39 -3.74 17.93
C LYS A 61 -8.32 -4.69 16.74
N VAL A 62 -7.13 -5.23 16.46
CA VAL A 62 -6.94 -6.28 15.46
C VAL A 62 -7.40 -7.64 16.02
N VAL A 63 -8.44 -8.23 15.43
CA VAL A 63 -8.94 -9.55 15.81
C VAL A 63 -8.26 -10.63 14.96
N TRP A 64 -7.04 -10.99 15.37
CA TRP A 64 -6.13 -11.86 14.62
C TRP A 64 -6.70 -13.25 14.25
N GLU A 65 -7.70 -13.74 14.99
CA GLU A 65 -8.36 -15.02 14.70
C GLU A 65 -9.01 -15.04 13.31
N TYR A 66 -9.58 -13.91 12.87
CA TYR A 66 -10.35 -13.81 11.62
C TYR A 66 -9.53 -13.35 10.40
N ILE A 67 -8.21 -13.32 10.53
CA ILE A 67 -7.32 -12.89 9.45
C ILE A 67 -6.69 -14.12 8.79
N GLU A 68 -6.64 -14.14 7.46
CA GLU A 68 -5.93 -15.19 6.72
C GLU A 68 -4.44 -15.20 7.04
N LYS A 69 -3.82 -16.39 7.10
CA LYS A 69 -2.40 -16.52 7.46
C LYS A 69 -1.47 -15.70 6.56
N SER A 70 -1.76 -15.61 5.27
CA SER A 70 -1.02 -14.80 4.29
C SER A 70 -1.06 -13.31 4.64
N ALA A 71 -2.23 -12.78 5.01
CA ALA A 71 -2.40 -11.38 5.38
C ALA A 71 -1.76 -11.02 6.74
N LYS A 72 -1.68 -11.98 7.67
CA LYS A 72 -1.00 -11.76 8.97
C LYS A 72 0.46 -11.37 8.80
N VAL A 73 1.13 -11.87 7.75
CA VAL A 73 2.53 -11.53 7.47
C VAL A 73 2.66 -10.03 7.22
N PHE A 74 1.87 -9.47 6.30
CA PHE A 74 1.85 -8.03 6.00
C PHE A 74 1.49 -7.18 7.23
N LEU A 75 0.51 -7.61 8.02
CA LEU A 75 0.06 -6.89 9.21
C LEU A 75 1.02 -6.96 10.41
N SER A 76 1.96 -7.90 10.39
CA SER A 76 2.97 -8.08 11.45
C SER A 76 4.32 -7.44 11.11
N LEU A 77 4.47 -6.90 9.90
CA LEU A 77 5.67 -6.15 9.54
C LEU A 77 5.73 -4.85 10.34
N PRO A 78 6.92 -4.49 10.87
CA PRO A 78 7.14 -3.17 11.43
C PRO A 78 6.73 -2.05 10.47
N TRP A 79 6.17 -0.96 11.00
CA TRP A 79 5.66 0.19 10.22
C TRP A 79 6.69 0.90 9.34
N TRP A 80 7.98 0.56 9.45
CA TRP A 80 9.07 1.09 8.63
C TRP A 80 9.51 0.16 7.49
N LEU A 81 8.96 -1.06 7.40
CA LEU A 81 9.22 -1.92 6.25
C LEU A 81 8.24 -1.55 5.12
N PRO A 82 8.72 -1.39 3.87
CA PRO A 82 7.84 -1.20 2.73
C PRO A 82 7.01 -2.47 2.51
N ASP A 83 5.72 -2.29 2.25
CA ASP A 83 4.78 -3.36 1.86
C ASP A 83 5.24 -4.10 0.59
#